data_AF-A0A7R9Y762-F1
#
_entry.id   AF-A0A7R9Y762-F1
#
_cell.length_a   1.000
_cell.length_b   1.000
_cell.length_c   1.000
_cell.angle_alpha   90.00
_cell.angle_beta   90.00
_cell.angle_gamma   90.00
#
_symmetry.space_group_name_H-M   'P 1'
#
loop_
_entity.id
_entity.type
_entity.pdbx_description
1 polymer ?
#
loop_
_entity_poly.entity_id
_entity_poly.type
_entity_poly.pdbx_seq_one_letter_code
_entity_poly.pdbx_strand_id
1 'polypeptide(L)'
;MAAERVLVPLVVFVDHESFDPLAKRSSASMGTYIDVEKLEHELRALALPGQKIVVVPTLQSMADHPAIAMALASATAAGGADTTGAHVTRRRPRVHGARLLEELRSARDVLTQGLRQADTATSEGSQGNARKAAAFLSEAGDVGSAFSGGTHVLPVYLFSCTGLPRGTAMDGESLVASAPDGVAVLQTAEEALPLAFVSQGRTVTVDARRAMGPIVAGVARALAGAADPHERWSSAHEERKEAWMWAAGAHPFGAFAPAAFHSVSKALVGAAQRGAALARADTAAAKVATALAHIEGFVDEHLRDPMGGRVTPAALDGADRDGDVGSRLPSAIDALYHDPSRPDPPLPHATLAAVERDLDSLEERFVTLAETLWSGDLGQAHRVSASLLTAAISFERYAIDELDAARSQFMCCELRRARPAAFGGHGVALGAIAAAVLLAAYALLRK
;
A
#
# COMPACT_ATOMS: atom_id res chain seq x y z
N MET A 1 -0.20 3.64 7.31
CA MET A 1 0.75 4.54 8.01
C MET A 1 2.16 4.14 7.60
N ALA A 2 3.04 5.10 7.32
CA ALA A 2 4.44 4.78 7.04
C ALA A 2 5.13 4.35 8.34
N ALA A 3 5.94 3.30 8.29
CA ALA A 3 6.69 2.82 9.45
C ALA A 3 7.67 3.90 9.95
N GLU A 4 7.76 4.09 11.27
CA GLU A 4 8.71 5.03 11.88
C GLU A 4 10.15 4.54 11.72
N ARG A 5 10.31 3.22 11.59
CA ARG A 5 11.60 2.53 11.53
C ARG A 5 11.60 1.55 10.38
N VAL A 6 12.66 1.57 9.59
CA VAL A 6 12.88 0.60 8.52
C VAL A 6 14.19 -0.12 8.75
N LEU A 7 14.09 -1.43 8.92
CA LEU A 7 15.23 -2.33 8.93
C LEU A 7 15.42 -2.88 7.52
N VAL A 8 16.63 -2.74 6.96
CA VAL A 8 16.99 -3.26 5.64
C VAL A 8 18.07 -4.34 5.80
N PRO A 9 17.68 -5.62 5.95
CA PRO A 9 18.63 -6.72 5.86
C PRO A 9 19.17 -6.81 4.44
N LEU A 10 20.47 -6.58 4.25
CA LEU A 10 21.16 -6.78 2.99
C LEU A 10 21.79 -8.18 3.01
N VAL A 11 21.08 -9.16 2.46
CA VAL A 11 21.52 -10.56 2.42
C VAL A 11 22.22 -10.81 1.08
N VAL A 12 23.54 -11.02 1.15
CA VAL A 12 24.39 -11.23 -0.02
C VAL A 12 24.67 -12.72 -0.17
N PHE A 13 24.15 -13.32 -1.25
CA PHE A 13 24.45 -14.68 -1.65
C PHE A 13 25.58 -14.69 -2.68
N VAL A 14 26.62 -15.48 -2.42
CA VAL A 14 27.80 -15.58 -3.28
C VAL A 14 27.96 -17.01 -3.78
N ASP A 15 28.23 -17.19 -5.07
CA ASP A 15 28.49 -18.50 -5.71
C ASP A 15 29.97 -18.72 -6.09
N HIS A 16 30.85 -17.78 -5.73
CA HIS A 16 32.21 -17.69 -6.23
C HIS A 16 33.20 -17.19 -5.19
N GLU A 17 34.49 -17.43 -5.45
CA GLU A 17 35.59 -16.88 -4.64
C GLU A 17 36.29 -15.67 -5.29
N SER A 18 35.81 -15.24 -6.46
CA SER A 18 36.43 -14.20 -7.29
C SER A 18 36.56 -12.84 -6.62
N PHE A 19 35.57 -12.46 -5.80
CA PHE A 19 35.57 -11.24 -5.01
C PHE A 19 34.60 -11.36 -3.83
N ASP A 20 34.77 -10.50 -2.84
CA ASP A 20 33.84 -10.33 -1.72
C ASP A 20 33.08 -9.00 -1.91
N PRO A 21 31.75 -9.02 -2.12
CA PRO A 21 30.96 -7.80 -2.31
C PRO A 21 30.98 -6.85 -1.10
N LEU A 22 31.27 -7.35 0.11
CA LEU A 22 31.25 -6.56 1.35
C LEU A 22 32.65 -6.20 1.86
N ALA A 23 33.72 -6.75 1.29
CA ALA A 23 35.09 -6.41 1.67
C ALA A 23 35.77 -5.54 0.62
N LYS A 24 36.29 -4.39 1.06
CA LYS A 24 37.10 -3.48 0.24
C LYS A 24 38.51 -4.07 0.06
N ARG A 25 38.69 -5.04 -0.84
CA ARG A 25 40.03 -5.50 -1.26
C ARG A 25 40.60 -4.56 -2.34
N SER A 26 41.87 -4.75 -2.71
CA SER A 26 42.73 -3.90 -3.57
C SER A 26 42.09 -3.30 -4.85
N SER A 27 42.85 -2.51 -5.60
CA SER A 27 42.49 -1.88 -6.90
C SER A 27 41.77 -2.80 -7.93
N ALA A 28 41.82 -4.13 -7.79
CA ALA A 28 41.12 -5.09 -8.64
C ALA A 28 39.62 -5.29 -8.29
N SER A 29 39.15 -4.81 -7.13
CA SER A 29 37.74 -4.83 -6.70
C SER A 29 36.95 -3.59 -7.11
N MET A 30 37.55 -2.74 -7.96
CA MET A 30 37.04 -1.41 -8.29
C MET A 30 35.72 -1.50 -9.07
N GLY A 31 34.61 -1.51 -8.33
CA GLY A 31 33.25 -1.61 -8.88
C GLY A 31 32.42 -2.77 -8.34
N THR A 32 33.02 -3.78 -7.71
CA THR A 32 32.27 -4.92 -7.12
C THR A 32 31.93 -4.73 -5.64
N TYR A 33 32.69 -3.90 -4.94
CA TYR A 33 32.48 -3.59 -3.53
C TYR A 33 31.24 -2.71 -3.30
N ILE A 34 30.48 -3.05 -2.26
CA ILE A 34 29.32 -2.30 -1.77
C ILE A 34 29.72 -1.55 -0.50
N ASP A 35 29.75 -0.23 -0.62
CA ASP A 35 29.93 0.64 0.52
C ASP A 35 28.61 0.72 1.32
N VAL A 36 28.53 -0.05 2.41
CA VAL A 36 27.33 -0.16 3.24
C VAL A 36 27.03 1.15 3.97
N GLU A 37 28.05 1.90 4.37
CA GLU A 37 27.86 3.20 5.04
C GLU A 37 27.29 4.22 4.08
N LYS A 38 27.86 4.28 2.86
CA LYS A 38 27.32 5.12 1.79
C LYS A 38 25.92 4.66 1.41
N LEU A 39 25.67 3.37 1.28
CA LEU A 39 24.34 2.84 0.99
C LEU A 39 23.33 3.29 2.05
N GLU A 40 23.65 3.13 3.34
CA GLU A 40 22.79 3.56 4.44
C GLU A 40 22.54 5.07 4.40
N HIS A 41 23.55 5.89 4.08
CA HIS A 41 23.38 7.33 3.88
C HIS A 41 22.40 7.68 2.75
N GLU A 42 22.55 7.03 1.59
CA GLU A 42 21.70 7.25 0.42
C GLU A 42 20.26 6.77 0.64
N LEU A 43 20.07 5.66 1.35
CA LEU A 43 18.74 5.18 1.73
C LEU A 43 18.09 6.12 2.74
N ARG A 44 18.84 6.68 3.70
CA ARG A 44 18.32 7.70 4.62
C ARG A 44 17.89 8.98 3.89
N ALA A 45 18.53 9.33 2.78
CA ALA A 45 18.08 10.46 1.96
C ALA A 45 16.70 10.24 1.32
N LEU A 46 16.33 8.97 1.05
CA LEU A 46 15.01 8.58 0.56
C LEU A 46 13.97 8.41 1.68
N ALA A 47 14.40 8.40 2.94
CA ALA A 47 13.52 8.24 4.09
C ALA A 47 12.56 9.42 4.23
N LEU A 48 11.39 9.15 4.78
CA LEU A 48 10.48 10.22 5.17
C LEU A 48 11.04 10.98 6.39
N PRO A 49 10.70 12.28 6.57
CA PRO A 49 11.09 13.02 7.76
C PRO A 49 10.80 12.26 9.06
N GLY A 50 11.82 12.10 9.93
CA GLY A 50 11.73 11.37 11.19
C GLY A 50 11.85 9.84 11.08
N GLN A 51 11.81 9.27 9.88
CA GLN A 51 11.95 7.83 9.66
C GLN A 51 13.42 7.40 9.81
N LYS A 52 13.68 6.42 10.68
CA LYS A 52 15.02 5.86 10.87
C LYS A 52 15.21 4.66 9.94
N ILE A 53 16.30 4.65 9.17
CA ILE A 53 16.69 3.53 8.32
C ILE A 53 18.04 2.99 8.77
N VAL A 54 18.10 1.67 8.97
CA VAL A 54 19.33 0.94 9.29
C VAL A 54 19.52 -0.20 8.29
N VAL A 55 20.71 -0.27 7.71
CA VAL A 55 21.14 -1.39 6.86
C VAL A 55 21.96 -2.37 7.70
N VAL A 56 21.65 -3.65 7.56
CA VAL A 56 22.35 -4.75 8.24
C VAL A 56 22.85 -5.74 7.18
N PRO A 57 24.14 -5.71 6.84
CA PRO A 57 24.69 -6.59 5.82
C PRO A 57 24.97 -7.99 6.38
N THR A 58 24.68 -9.02 5.59
CA THR A 58 25.04 -10.40 5.86
C THR A 58 25.59 -11.05 4.59
N LEU A 59 26.66 -11.81 4.72
CA LEU A 59 27.27 -12.59 3.63
C LEU A 59 26.94 -14.06 3.83
N GLN A 60 26.48 -14.72 2.78
CA GLN A 60 26.09 -16.13 2.81
C GLN A 60 26.62 -16.83 1.55
N SER A 61 27.18 -18.03 1.72
CA SER A 61 27.49 -18.89 0.59
C SER A 61 26.20 -19.44 0.00
N MET A 62 26.01 -19.34 -1.31
CA MET A 62 24.81 -19.89 -1.96
C MET A 62 24.75 -21.42 -1.86
N ALA A 63 25.88 -22.09 -1.65
CA ALA A 63 25.96 -23.54 -1.48
C ALA A 63 25.28 -24.02 -0.19
N ASP A 64 25.26 -23.19 0.86
CA ASP A 64 24.66 -23.53 2.16
C ASP A 64 23.12 -23.39 2.14
N HIS A 65 22.57 -22.78 1.09
CA HIS A 65 21.16 -22.44 0.97
C HIS A 65 20.54 -23.04 -0.31
N PRO A 66 20.33 -24.37 -0.39
CA PRO A 66 19.86 -25.04 -1.60
C PRO A 66 18.47 -24.56 -2.04
N ALA A 67 17.59 -24.19 -1.11
CA ALA A 67 16.28 -23.62 -1.42
C ALA A 67 16.40 -22.29 -2.20
N ILE A 68 17.38 -21.46 -1.85
CA ILE A 68 17.64 -20.16 -2.49
C ILE A 68 18.29 -20.34 -3.86
N ALA A 69 19.27 -21.26 -3.95
CA ALA A 69 19.84 -21.64 -5.24
C ALA A 69 18.76 -22.18 -6.18
N MET A 70 17.83 -22.98 -5.67
CA MET A 70 16.71 -23.53 -6.44
C MET A 70 15.70 -22.45 -6.85
N ALA A 71 15.41 -21.47 -5.99
CA ALA A 71 14.56 -20.32 -6.33
C ALA A 71 15.17 -19.48 -7.47
N LEU A 72 16.48 -19.21 -7.41
CA LEU A 72 17.19 -18.51 -8.50
C LEU A 72 17.19 -19.33 -9.78
N ALA A 73 17.46 -20.63 -9.70
CA ALA A 73 17.48 -21.53 -10.85
C ALA A 73 16.08 -21.67 -11.49
N SER A 74 15.01 -21.79 -10.70
CA SER A 74 13.64 -21.91 -11.21
C SER A 74 13.13 -20.61 -11.84
N ALA A 75 13.59 -19.46 -11.33
CA ALA A 75 13.31 -18.15 -11.90
C ALA A 75 14.14 -17.85 -13.15
N THR A 76 15.26 -18.55 -13.36
CA THR A 76 16.10 -18.39 -14.55
C THR A 76 15.46 -19.09 -15.74
N ALA A 77 15.21 -18.34 -16.80
CA ALA A 77 14.67 -18.85 -18.05
C ALA A 77 15.43 -18.28 -19.26
N ALA A 78 15.38 -18.99 -20.38
CA ALA A 78 15.85 -18.46 -21.66
C ALA A 78 14.64 -17.95 -22.45
N GLY A 79 14.53 -16.62 -22.61
CA GLY A 79 13.52 -15.98 -23.44
C GLY A 79 14.01 -15.81 -24.88
N GLY A 80 13.12 -15.89 -25.87
CA GLY A 80 13.43 -15.44 -27.23
C GLY A 80 13.36 -13.93 -27.30
N ALA A 81 14.45 -13.27 -27.72
CA ALA A 81 14.45 -11.84 -28.04
C ALA A 81 14.61 -11.69 -29.55
N ASP A 82 13.68 -10.97 -30.18
CA ASP A 82 13.78 -10.64 -31.60
C ASP A 82 14.60 -9.35 -31.73
N THR A 83 15.88 -9.51 -32.02
CA THR A 83 16.76 -8.37 -32.25
C THR A 83 16.79 -8.06 -33.74
N THR A 84 16.18 -6.92 -34.08
CA THR A 84 16.38 -6.17 -35.33
C THR A 84 15.96 -6.87 -36.63
N GLY A 85 14.66 -6.87 -36.98
CA GLY A 85 14.12 -6.92 -38.36
C GLY A 85 14.51 -8.09 -39.30
N ALA A 86 15.49 -8.89 -38.93
CA ALA A 86 15.90 -10.14 -39.50
C ALA A 86 15.48 -11.16 -38.47
N HIS A 87 14.53 -12.03 -38.82
CA HIS A 87 13.92 -13.05 -37.96
C HIS A 87 14.93 -14.06 -37.39
N VAL A 88 15.81 -13.60 -36.50
CA VAL A 88 16.84 -14.37 -35.81
C VAL A 88 16.50 -14.35 -34.34
N THR A 89 15.75 -15.37 -33.92
CA THR A 89 15.41 -15.55 -32.52
C THR A 89 16.68 -15.91 -31.73
N ARG A 90 17.27 -14.94 -31.03
CA ARG A 90 18.33 -15.23 -30.05
C ARG A 90 17.69 -15.52 -28.71
N ARG A 91 17.98 -16.69 -28.15
CA ARG A 91 17.65 -16.99 -26.75
C ARG A 91 18.57 -16.18 -25.86
N ARG A 92 18.02 -15.22 -25.12
CA ARG A 92 18.73 -14.49 -24.07
C ARG A 92 18.34 -15.07 -22.72
N PRO A 93 19.32 -15.46 -21.88
CA PRO A 93 19.02 -15.87 -20.52
C PRO A 93 18.52 -14.65 -19.74
N ARG A 94 17.55 -14.86 -18.86
CA ARG A 94 17.00 -13.83 -17.97
C ARG A 94 16.52 -14.48 -16.67
N VAL A 95 16.54 -13.72 -15.60
CA VAL A 95 15.90 -14.10 -14.34
C VAL A 95 14.56 -13.40 -14.28
N HIS A 96 13.49 -14.14 -14.09
CA HIS A 96 12.16 -13.58 -13.93
C HIS A 96 12.01 -12.98 -12.53
N GLY A 97 11.99 -11.65 -12.42
CA GLY A 97 12.06 -10.94 -11.15
C GLY A 97 10.88 -11.21 -10.23
N ALA A 98 9.67 -11.14 -10.78
CA ALA A 98 8.44 -11.42 -10.05
C ALA A 98 8.39 -12.87 -9.53
N ARG A 99 8.84 -13.83 -10.36
CA ARG A 99 8.89 -15.24 -9.97
C ARG A 99 9.94 -15.48 -8.88
N LEU A 100 11.13 -14.88 -9.01
CA LEU A 100 12.17 -14.99 -8.00
C LEU A 100 11.69 -14.47 -6.64
N LEU A 101 11.08 -13.29 -6.61
CA LEU A 101 10.56 -12.71 -5.36
C LEU A 101 9.46 -13.59 -4.74
N GLU A 102 8.59 -14.20 -5.56
CA GLU A 102 7.58 -15.13 -5.07
C GLU A 102 8.19 -16.40 -4.46
N GLU A 103 9.19 -17.00 -5.11
CA GLU A 103 9.90 -18.17 -4.59
C GLU A 103 10.70 -17.83 -3.31
N LEU A 104 11.21 -16.60 -3.19
CA LEU A 104 11.88 -16.14 -1.97
C LEU A 104 10.89 -15.92 -0.82
N ARG A 105 9.64 -15.53 -1.09
CA ARG A 105 8.57 -15.46 -0.07
C ARG A 105 8.27 -16.84 0.48
N SER A 106 8.16 -17.85 -0.38
CA SER A 106 7.90 -19.23 0.05
C SER A 106 9.09 -19.82 0.82
N ALA A 107 10.32 -19.43 0.48
CA ALA A 107 11.55 -19.86 1.17
C ALA A 107 11.88 -19.06 2.45
N ARG A 108 11.10 -18.03 2.80
CA ARG A 108 11.41 -17.08 3.89
C ARG A 108 11.52 -17.74 5.28
N ASP A 109 10.75 -18.80 5.52
CA ASP A 109 10.79 -19.54 6.78
C ASP A 109 12.10 -20.34 6.92
N VAL A 110 12.61 -20.86 5.80
CA VAL A 110 13.91 -21.54 5.73
C VAL A 110 15.06 -20.53 5.89
N LEU A 111 14.93 -19.34 5.31
CA LEU A 111 15.89 -18.24 5.48
C LEU A 111 15.99 -17.77 6.94
N THR A 112 14.86 -17.55 7.60
CA THR A 112 14.86 -17.11 9.00
C THR A 112 15.39 -18.17 9.94
N GLN A 113 15.17 -19.46 9.66
CA GLN A 113 15.75 -20.56 10.42
C GLN A 113 17.26 -20.74 10.16
N GLY A 114 17.69 -20.64 8.90
CA GLY A 114 19.10 -20.76 8.49
C GLY A 114 19.97 -19.58 8.94
N LEU A 115 19.44 -18.35 8.88
CA LEU A 115 20.13 -17.15 9.37
C LEU A 115 20.38 -17.21 10.88
N ARG A 116 19.41 -17.72 11.66
CA ARG A 116 19.57 -17.90 13.12
C ARG A 116 20.61 -18.96 13.49
N GLN A 117 20.81 -19.96 12.64
CA GLN A 117 21.82 -21.01 12.85
C GLN A 117 23.22 -20.53 12.40
N ALA A 118 23.32 -19.81 11.29
CA ALA A 118 24.58 -19.22 10.80
C ALA A 118 25.15 -18.15 11.76
N ASP A 119 24.28 -17.37 12.42
CA ASP A 119 24.66 -16.40 13.47
C ASP A 119 25.36 -17.05 14.68
N THR A 120 25.15 -18.35 14.91
CA THR A 120 25.85 -19.08 15.98
C THR A 120 27.24 -19.58 15.57
N ALA A 121 27.58 -19.54 14.27
CA ALA A 121 28.74 -20.24 13.73
C ALA A 121 29.86 -19.34 13.13
N THR A 122 29.69 -18.01 13.02
CA THR A 122 30.68 -17.17 12.28
C THR A 122 31.05 -15.82 12.92
N SER A 123 32.29 -15.40 12.61
CA SER A 123 33.16 -14.26 13.00
C SER A 123 32.59 -13.01 13.73
N GLU A 124 33.47 -12.32 14.47
CA GLU A 124 33.23 -11.10 15.25
C GLU A 124 32.40 -10.00 14.53
N GLY A 125 32.50 -9.91 13.19
CA GLY A 125 31.71 -8.96 12.38
C GLY A 125 30.21 -9.27 12.31
N SER A 126 29.81 -10.55 12.28
CA SER A 126 28.39 -10.94 12.27
C SER A 126 27.72 -10.64 13.62
N GLN A 127 28.45 -10.83 14.71
CA GLN A 127 28.02 -10.44 16.06
C GLN A 127 27.74 -8.93 16.16
N GLY A 128 28.56 -8.09 15.53
CA GLY A 128 28.34 -6.64 15.47
C GLY A 128 27.05 -6.27 14.74
N ASN A 129 26.77 -6.92 13.60
CA ASN A 129 25.57 -6.68 12.80
C ASN A 129 24.30 -7.16 13.49
N ALA A 130 24.33 -8.36 14.11
CA ALA A 130 23.22 -8.87 14.90
C ALA A 130 22.94 -7.98 16.12
N ARG A 131 23.98 -7.45 16.78
CA ARG A 131 23.82 -6.46 17.87
C ARG A 131 23.24 -5.14 17.37
N LYS A 132 23.68 -4.62 16.21
CA LYS A 132 23.12 -3.41 15.58
C LYS A 132 21.63 -3.59 15.28
N ALA A 133 21.25 -4.73 14.71
CA ALA A 133 19.86 -5.08 14.44
C ALA A 133 19.05 -5.22 15.73
N ALA A 134 19.56 -5.97 16.71
CA ALA A 134 18.89 -6.18 17.99
C ALA A 134 18.74 -4.87 18.78
N ALA A 135 19.74 -3.99 18.76
CA ALA A 135 19.66 -2.66 19.37
C ALA A 135 18.61 -1.79 18.67
N PHE A 136 18.56 -1.79 17.34
CA PHE A 136 17.56 -1.02 16.59
C PHE A 136 16.12 -1.51 16.86
N LEU A 137 15.95 -2.82 17.01
CA LEU A 137 14.68 -3.45 17.36
C LEU A 137 14.33 -3.28 18.85
N SER A 138 15.30 -3.31 19.77
CA SER A 138 15.06 -3.16 21.21
C SER A 138 14.82 -1.71 21.62
N GLU A 139 15.43 -0.74 20.94
CA GLU A 139 15.05 0.67 21.03
C GLU A 139 13.57 0.91 20.66
N ALA A 140 12.90 -0.07 20.04
CA ALA A 140 11.48 0.02 19.68
C ALA A 140 10.55 -0.44 20.83
N GLY A 141 11.11 -0.72 22.02
CA GLY A 141 10.41 -1.29 23.16
C GLY A 141 9.10 -0.59 23.56
N ASP A 142 8.08 -1.42 23.80
CA ASP A 142 6.88 -1.24 24.63
C ASP A 142 6.19 0.15 24.60
N VAL A 143 5.74 0.58 23.42
CA VAL A 143 4.88 1.77 23.28
C VAL A 143 3.42 1.34 23.14
N GLY A 144 2.82 0.98 24.26
CA GLY A 144 1.37 1.06 24.44
C GLY A 144 0.93 2.52 24.53
N SER A 145 0.76 3.20 23.40
CA SER A 145 0.07 4.50 23.33
C SER A 145 -0.20 4.84 21.87
N ALA A 146 -1.49 4.91 21.53
CA ALA A 146 -2.13 5.43 20.33
C ALA A 146 -1.22 5.88 19.15
N PHE A 147 -1.43 5.24 17.99
CA PHE A 147 -0.91 5.52 16.63
C PHE A 147 0.34 4.73 16.21
N SER A 148 0.10 3.73 15.35
CA SER A 148 1.01 2.64 14.95
C SER A 148 2.03 3.02 13.86
N GLY A 149 3.28 3.18 14.25
CA GLY A 149 4.41 3.26 13.31
C GLY A 149 5.44 2.15 13.56
N GLY A 150 5.01 0.87 13.59
CA GLY A 150 5.89 -0.28 13.87
C GLY A 150 7.12 -0.38 12.95
N THR A 151 8.05 -1.28 13.27
CA THR A 151 9.25 -1.50 12.43
C THR A 151 8.90 -2.26 11.16
N HIS A 152 9.17 -1.68 9.99
CA HIS A 152 9.05 -2.35 8.69
C HIS A 152 10.39 -3.01 8.32
N VAL A 153 10.35 -4.29 7.94
CA VAL A 153 11.53 -5.02 7.49
C VAL A 153 11.45 -5.19 5.98
N LEU A 154 12.38 -4.59 5.24
CA LEU A 154 12.50 -4.76 3.79
C LEU A 154 13.79 -5.52 3.45
N PRO A 155 13.72 -6.83 3.20
CA PRO A 155 14.89 -7.60 2.81
C PRO A 155 15.37 -7.22 1.40
N VAL A 156 16.67 -7.04 1.26
CA VAL A 156 17.37 -6.88 0.00
C VAL A 156 18.24 -8.11 -0.22
N TYR A 157 17.86 -8.93 -1.20
CA TYR A 157 18.60 -10.10 -1.62
C TYR A 157 19.52 -9.74 -2.78
N LEU A 158 20.83 -9.80 -2.54
CA LEU A 158 21.84 -9.62 -3.57
C LEU A 158 22.39 -10.97 -3.99
N PHE A 159 22.27 -11.29 -5.27
CA PHE A 159 22.84 -12.49 -5.87
C PHE A 159 24.12 -12.12 -6.61
N SER A 160 25.26 -12.31 -5.95
CA SER A 160 26.58 -12.17 -6.56
C SER A 160 26.96 -13.50 -7.20
N CYS A 161 26.60 -13.64 -8.48
CA CYS A 161 26.71 -14.89 -9.21
C CYS A 161 27.62 -14.76 -10.44
N THR A 162 28.57 -15.67 -10.55
CA THR A 162 29.42 -15.85 -11.75
C THR A 162 29.06 -17.10 -12.53
N GLY A 163 28.30 -18.03 -11.93
CA GLY A 163 27.83 -19.26 -12.59
C GLY A 163 26.60 -19.05 -13.49
N LEU A 164 25.98 -17.87 -13.48
CA LEU A 164 24.85 -17.57 -14.35
C LEU A 164 25.28 -17.54 -15.83
N PRO A 165 24.40 -17.94 -16.77
CA PRO A 165 24.68 -17.81 -18.19
C PRO A 165 25.05 -16.36 -18.56
N ARG A 166 25.98 -16.19 -19.49
CA ARG A 166 26.39 -14.85 -19.92
C ARG A 166 25.23 -14.07 -20.52
N GLY A 167 25.14 -12.77 -20.24
CA GLY A 167 24.04 -11.93 -20.71
C GLY A 167 22.77 -12.05 -19.87
N THR A 168 22.82 -12.67 -18.69
CA THR A 168 21.65 -12.80 -17.80
C THR A 168 21.35 -11.46 -17.11
N ALA A 169 20.17 -10.91 -17.38
CA ALA A 169 19.62 -9.74 -16.71
C ALA A 169 18.30 -10.08 -16.00
N MET A 170 17.85 -9.22 -15.10
CA MET A 170 16.52 -9.30 -14.51
C MET A 170 15.49 -8.88 -15.55
N ASP A 171 14.57 -9.79 -15.86
CA ASP A 171 13.53 -9.69 -16.90
C ASP A 171 14.05 -9.36 -18.32
N GLY A 172 15.37 -9.23 -18.50
CA GLY A 172 16.04 -8.78 -19.73
C GLY A 172 16.30 -7.27 -19.79
N GLU A 173 15.82 -6.51 -18.80
CA GLU A 173 15.72 -5.04 -18.85
C GLU A 173 16.51 -4.34 -17.74
N SER A 174 16.70 -4.97 -16.60
CA SER A 174 17.34 -4.35 -15.44
C SER A 174 18.23 -5.34 -14.68
N LEU A 175 18.81 -4.89 -13.58
CA LEU A 175 19.52 -5.74 -12.61
C LEU A 175 18.72 -5.95 -11.32
N VAL A 176 17.51 -5.40 -11.23
CA VAL A 176 16.73 -5.33 -9.99
C VAL A 176 15.26 -5.66 -10.22
N ALA A 177 14.72 -6.49 -9.34
CA ALA A 177 13.29 -6.69 -9.16
C ALA A 177 12.90 -6.14 -7.79
N SER A 178 11.75 -5.49 -7.70
CA SER A 178 11.25 -4.87 -6.48
C SER A 178 9.77 -5.16 -6.30
N ALA A 179 9.42 -5.59 -5.09
CA ALA A 179 8.07 -5.72 -4.59
C ALA A 179 7.96 -5.01 -3.23
N PRO A 180 6.74 -4.75 -2.72
CA PRO A 180 6.56 -4.05 -1.45
C PRO A 180 7.25 -4.71 -0.25
N ASP A 181 7.47 -6.02 -0.31
CA ASP A 181 7.97 -6.87 0.77
C ASP A 181 9.38 -7.43 0.50
N GLY A 182 10.03 -7.07 -0.61
CA GLY A 182 11.38 -7.55 -0.90
C GLY A 182 11.98 -6.98 -2.19
N VAL A 183 13.31 -6.93 -2.22
CA VAL A 183 14.10 -6.50 -3.37
C VAL A 183 15.09 -7.59 -3.73
N ALA A 184 15.20 -7.92 -5.01
CA ALA A 184 16.20 -8.86 -5.53
C ALA A 184 17.10 -8.15 -6.54
N VAL A 185 18.43 -8.27 -6.36
CA VAL A 185 19.44 -7.61 -7.18
C VAL A 185 20.42 -8.65 -7.71
N LEU A 186 20.77 -8.54 -8.99
CA LEU A 186 21.80 -9.36 -9.62
C LEU A 186 23.12 -8.59 -9.69
N GLN A 187 24.21 -9.25 -9.30
CA GLN A 187 25.58 -8.81 -9.49
C GLN A 187 26.34 -9.93 -10.19
N THR A 188 27.00 -9.61 -11.31
CA THR A 188 27.78 -10.58 -12.09
C THR A 188 29.17 -10.04 -12.38
N ALA A 189 30.04 -10.86 -12.98
CA ALA A 189 31.37 -10.43 -13.41
C ALA A 189 31.36 -9.58 -14.72
N GLU A 190 30.20 -9.34 -15.32
CA GLU A 190 30.10 -8.65 -16.62
C GLU A 190 30.13 -7.12 -16.48
N GLU A 191 31.14 -6.49 -17.08
CA GLU A 191 31.27 -5.02 -17.13
C GLU A 191 30.32 -4.35 -18.13
N ALA A 192 29.92 -5.07 -19.18
CA ALA A 192 29.08 -4.55 -20.24
C ALA A 192 27.98 -5.56 -20.58
N LEU A 193 27.04 -5.72 -19.65
CA LEU A 193 25.88 -6.60 -19.80
C LEU A 193 24.88 -5.96 -20.78
N PRO A 194 24.56 -6.59 -21.92
CA PRO A 194 23.59 -6.05 -22.87
C PRO A 194 22.15 -6.22 -22.35
N LEU A 195 21.40 -5.12 -22.33
CA LEU A 195 19.98 -5.10 -21.96
C LEU A 195 19.08 -5.21 -23.20
N ALA A 196 17.76 -5.27 -23.01
CA ALA A 196 16.77 -5.32 -24.09
C ALA A 196 16.63 -4.00 -24.88
N PHE A 197 17.25 -2.91 -24.41
CA PHE A 197 17.12 -1.59 -25.01
C PHE A 197 18.14 -1.31 -26.12
N VAL A 198 17.74 -0.51 -27.11
CA VAL A 198 18.60 -0.04 -28.20
C VAL A 198 18.54 1.48 -28.26
N SER A 199 19.71 2.12 -28.34
CA SER A 199 19.86 3.56 -28.50
C SER A 199 20.85 3.85 -29.63
N GLN A 200 20.48 4.73 -30.57
CA GLN A 200 21.33 5.11 -31.72
C GLN A 200 21.91 3.91 -32.48
N GLY A 201 21.12 2.85 -32.66
CA GLY A 201 21.53 1.62 -33.36
C GLY A 201 22.45 0.69 -32.57
N ARG A 202 22.70 0.96 -31.28
CA ARG A 202 23.52 0.12 -30.39
C ARG A 202 22.70 -0.40 -29.21
N THR A 203 22.90 -1.65 -28.83
CA THR A 203 22.31 -2.20 -27.61
C THR A 203 22.88 -1.48 -26.39
N VAL A 204 22.00 -1.10 -25.46
CA VAL A 204 22.38 -0.46 -24.20
C VAL A 204 23.04 -1.49 -23.29
N THR A 205 24.14 -1.12 -22.65
CA THR A 205 24.89 -1.99 -21.74
C THR A 205 24.99 -1.39 -20.35
N VAL A 206 24.95 -2.24 -19.33
CA VAL A 206 25.13 -1.86 -17.92
C VAL A 206 26.32 -2.59 -17.29
N ASP A 207 26.98 -1.95 -16.32
CA ASP A 207 28.02 -2.58 -15.50
C ASP A 207 27.37 -3.41 -14.40
N ALA A 208 27.21 -4.71 -14.65
CA ALA A 208 26.57 -5.65 -13.73
C ALA A 208 27.44 -6.00 -12.52
N ARG A 209 28.69 -5.54 -12.48
CA ARG A 209 29.54 -5.65 -11.29
C ARG A 209 29.07 -4.70 -10.18
N ARG A 210 28.36 -3.62 -10.50
CA ARG A 210 28.00 -2.54 -9.56
C ARG A 210 26.58 -2.69 -9.03
N ALA A 211 26.47 -3.14 -7.78
CA ALA A 211 25.16 -3.39 -7.15
C ALA A 211 24.53 -2.16 -6.46
N MET A 212 25.30 -1.11 -6.13
CA MET A 212 24.78 0.03 -5.35
C MET A 212 23.56 0.71 -5.98
N GLY A 213 23.64 1.06 -7.27
CA GLY A 213 22.54 1.71 -7.99
C GLY A 213 21.27 0.84 -8.01
N PRO A 214 21.35 -0.41 -8.49
CA PRO A 214 20.24 -1.35 -8.46
C PRO A 214 19.61 -1.55 -7.07
N ILE A 215 20.41 -1.66 -6.00
CA ILE A 215 19.90 -1.74 -4.62
C ILE A 215 19.08 -0.50 -4.28
N VAL A 216 19.64 0.69 -4.50
CA VAL A 216 18.96 1.96 -4.20
C VAL A 216 17.68 2.10 -5.03
N ALA A 217 17.69 1.72 -6.31
CA ALA A 217 16.49 1.72 -7.15
C ALA A 217 15.39 0.80 -6.60
N GLY A 218 15.76 -0.44 -6.25
CA GLY A 218 14.80 -1.41 -5.72
C GLY A 218 14.21 -0.98 -4.38
N VAL A 219 15.02 -0.40 -3.49
CA VAL A 219 14.55 0.14 -2.21
C VAL A 219 13.70 1.40 -2.40
N ALA A 220 14.08 2.30 -3.32
CA ALA A 220 13.29 3.48 -3.64
C ALA A 220 11.89 3.11 -4.18
N ARG A 221 11.81 2.07 -5.01
CA ARG A 221 10.55 1.55 -5.54
C ARG A 221 9.70 0.87 -4.45
N ALA A 222 10.32 0.07 -3.58
CA ALA A 222 9.62 -0.67 -2.53
C ALA A 222 9.16 0.22 -1.35
N LEU A 223 10.03 1.07 -0.81
CA LEU A 223 9.72 1.91 0.36
C LEU A 223 9.07 3.23 0.00
N ALA A 224 9.59 3.88 -1.04
CA ALA A 224 9.24 5.26 -1.36
C ALA A 224 8.16 5.36 -2.44
N GLY A 225 7.74 4.22 -3.01
CA GLY A 225 6.80 4.18 -4.14
C GLY A 225 7.33 4.95 -5.36
N ALA A 226 8.65 5.11 -5.46
CA ALA A 226 9.25 5.86 -6.55
C ALA A 226 9.07 5.08 -7.86
N ALA A 227 8.42 5.71 -8.83
CA ALA A 227 8.35 5.19 -10.19
C ALA A 227 9.69 5.40 -10.90
N ASP A 228 10.02 4.46 -11.78
CA ASP A 228 11.13 4.62 -12.69
C ASP A 228 10.92 5.91 -13.53
N PRO A 229 11.96 6.71 -13.83
CA PRO A 229 11.79 7.99 -14.53
C PRO A 229 11.22 7.88 -15.96
N HIS A 230 11.20 6.67 -16.52
CA HIS A 230 10.59 6.37 -17.81
C HIS A 230 9.18 5.77 -17.68
N GLU A 231 8.67 5.53 -16.48
CA GLU A 231 7.29 5.09 -16.25
C GLU A 231 6.42 6.30 -15.89
N ARG A 232 5.25 6.45 -16.52
CA ARG A 232 4.20 7.38 -16.06
C ARG A 232 2.85 6.71 -16.00
N TRP A 233 2.01 7.11 -15.05
CA TRP A 233 0.60 6.74 -15.08
C TRP A 233 -0.16 7.54 -16.14
N SER A 234 -0.98 6.85 -16.93
CA SER A 234 -1.88 7.45 -17.91
C SER A 234 -3.33 7.30 -17.46
N SER A 235 -3.93 8.36 -16.91
CA SER A 235 -5.33 8.36 -16.49
C SER A 235 -6.31 7.98 -17.61
N ALA A 236 -6.06 8.43 -18.83
CA ALA A 236 -6.91 8.14 -19.99
C ALA A 236 -6.95 6.65 -20.39
N HIS A 237 -5.97 5.85 -19.95
CA HIS A 237 -5.86 4.43 -20.30
C HIS A 237 -5.84 3.52 -19.07
N GLU A 238 -5.91 4.11 -17.87
CA GLU A 238 -5.80 3.42 -16.58
C GLU A 238 -4.63 2.43 -16.51
N GLU A 239 -3.51 2.78 -17.15
CA GLU A 239 -2.33 1.93 -17.24
C GLU A 239 -1.05 2.74 -17.06
N ARG A 240 0.03 2.03 -16.72
CA ARG A 240 1.39 2.58 -16.76
C ARG A 240 1.85 2.62 -18.22
N LYS A 241 2.31 3.78 -18.67
CA LYS A 241 2.90 3.98 -19.98
C LYS A 241 4.35 4.38 -19.87
N GLU A 242 5.14 3.90 -20.82
CA GLU A 242 6.53 4.29 -20.95
C GLU A 242 6.65 5.68 -21.60
N ALA A 243 7.42 6.56 -20.97
CA ALA A 243 7.76 7.88 -21.42
C ALA A 243 9.26 8.11 -21.21
N TRP A 244 10.06 7.78 -22.23
CA TRP A 244 11.52 7.82 -22.17
C TRP A 244 12.14 9.22 -22.06
N MET A 245 11.34 10.29 -22.07
CA MET A 245 11.82 11.67 -22.04
C MET A 245 12.67 11.99 -20.79
N TRP A 246 12.38 11.35 -19.66
CA TRP A 246 13.08 11.55 -18.39
C TRP A 246 13.95 10.35 -18.00
N ALA A 247 14.17 9.42 -18.93
CA ALA A 247 14.92 8.19 -18.69
C ALA A 247 16.43 8.40 -18.53
N ALA A 248 16.96 9.55 -18.98
CA ALA A 248 18.38 9.87 -18.87
C ALA A 248 18.60 10.90 -17.77
N GLY A 249 19.44 10.57 -16.78
CA GLY A 249 19.79 11.50 -15.72
C GLY A 249 20.48 10.83 -14.53
N ALA A 250 20.72 11.59 -13.48
CA ALA A 250 21.29 11.09 -12.22
C ALA A 250 20.21 10.39 -11.37
N HIS A 251 19.83 9.18 -11.76
CA HIS A 251 18.90 8.32 -11.03
C HIS A 251 19.40 6.86 -11.00
N PRO A 252 18.98 6.06 -10.00
CA PRO A 252 19.44 4.69 -9.86
C PRO A 252 18.72 3.69 -10.80
N PHE A 253 17.64 4.10 -11.46
CA PHE A 253 16.73 3.20 -12.20
C PHE A 253 17.15 2.87 -13.63
N GLY A 254 16.94 1.61 -14.01
CA GLY A 254 16.90 1.17 -15.40
C GLY A 254 18.23 1.24 -16.17
N ALA A 255 18.12 1.01 -17.48
CA ALA A 255 19.24 0.87 -18.40
C ALA A 255 20.05 2.14 -18.69
N PHE A 256 19.44 3.31 -18.43
CA PHE A 256 19.99 4.63 -18.76
C PHE A 256 20.52 5.38 -17.53
N ALA A 257 20.55 4.72 -16.37
CA ALA A 257 21.24 5.21 -15.18
C ALA A 257 22.75 5.40 -15.46
N PRO A 258 23.42 6.31 -14.73
CA PRO A 258 24.86 6.49 -14.87
C PRO A 258 25.59 5.21 -14.46
N ALA A 259 26.63 4.84 -15.23
CA ALA A 259 27.41 3.63 -14.97
C ALA A 259 28.02 3.59 -13.56
N ALA A 260 28.30 4.75 -12.96
CA ALA A 260 28.70 4.88 -11.56
C ALA A 260 27.61 5.62 -10.78
N PHE A 261 26.97 4.93 -9.86
CA PHE A 261 26.04 5.56 -8.93
C PHE A 261 26.81 6.40 -7.90
N HIS A 262 26.56 7.71 -7.90
CA HIS A 262 27.23 8.64 -7.02
C HIS A 262 26.39 8.99 -5.80
N SER A 263 25.15 9.44 -6.03
CA SER A 263 24.19 9.80 -4.99
C SER A 263 22.77 9.83 -5.55
N VAL A 264 21.78 9.79 -4.67
CA VAL A 264 20.38 10.00 -4.99
C VAL A 264 20.13 11.47 -5.32
N SER A 265 19.46 11.75 -6.44
CA SER A 265 19.08 13.11 -6.80
C SER A 265 18.00 13.69 -5.89
N LYS A 266 18.08 14.99 -5.59
CA LYS A 266 17.04 15.71 -4.84
C LYS A 266 15.66 15.64 -5.51
N ALA A 267 15.63 15.52 -6.84
CA ALA A 267 14.39 15.33 -7.59
C ALA A 267 13.70 13.99 -7.22
N LEU A 268 14.48 12.91 -7.07
CA LEU A 268 13.96 11.62 -6.64
C LEU A 268 13.49 11.65 -5.18
N VAL A 269 14.27 12.26 -4.27
CA VAL A 269 13.85 12.48 -2.88
C VAL A 269 12.54 13.26 -2.83
N GLY A 270 12.42 14.34 -3.60
CA GLY A 270 11.20 15.14 -3.64
C GLY A 270 10.02 14.39 -4.26
N ALA A 271 10.24 13.53 -5.26
CA ALA A 271 9.21 12.67 -5.81
C ALA A 271 8.69 11.65 -4.77
N ALA A 272 9.59 11.00 -4.02
CA ALA A 272 9.25 10.09 -2.94
C ALA A 272 8.44 10.76 -1.82
N GLN A 273 8.89 11.94 -1.35
CA GLN A 273 8.19 12.67 -0.30
C GLN A 273 6.79 13.15 -0.74
N ARG A 274 6.66 13.64 -1.98
CA ARG A 274 5.34 13.99 -2.55
C ARG A 274 4.44 12.76 -2.70
N GLY A 275 4.97 11.66 -3.22
CA GLY A 275 4.23 10.41 -3.37
C GLY A 275 3.69 9.91 -2.04
N ALA A 276 4.50 9.95 -0.98
CA ALA A 276 4.06 9.59 0.36
C ALA A 276 2.98 10.53 0.93
N ALA A 277 3.10 11.85 0.70
CA ALA A 277 2.08 12.82 1.13
C ALA A 277 0.75 12.60 0.40
N LEU A 278 0.79 12.37 -0.91
CA LEU A 278 -0.39 12.09 -1.74
C LEU A 278 -1.05 10.76 -1.36
N ALA A 279 -0.27 9.70 -1.14
CA ALA A 279 -0.80 8.40 -0.71
C ALA A 279 -1.53 8.49 0.65
N ARG A 280 -1.02 9.32 1.58
CA ARG A 280 -1.70 9.58 2.86
C ARG A 280 -2.98 10.38 2.67
N ALA A 281 -2.98 11.39 1.79
CA ALA A 281 -4.16 12.18 1.49
C ALA A 281 -5.26 11.32 0.85
N ASP A 282 -4.89 10.47 -0.12
CA ASP A 282 -5.80 9.52 -0.74
C ASP A 282 -6.40 8.53 0.28
N THR A 283 -5.54 7.97 1.14
CA THR A 283 -6.01 7.10 2.24
C THR A 283 -6.94 7.86 3.20
N ALA A 284 -6.61 9.11 3.54
CA ALA A 284 -7.45 9.94 4.41
C ALA A 284 -8.81 10.23 3.76
N ALA A 285 -8.84 10.56 2.47
CA ALA A 285 -10.07 10.79 1.73
C ALA A 285 -10.95 9.52 1.67
N ALA A 286 -10.35 8.34 1.43
CA ALA A 286 -11.06 7.07 1.46
C ALA A 286 -11.65 6.76 2.85
N LYS A 287 -10.93 7.11 3.92
CA LYS A 287 -11.39 6.95 5.32
C LYS A 287 -12.59 7.84 5.63
N VAL A 288 -12.53 9.11 5.23
CA VAL A 288 -13.65 10.04 5.36
C VAL A 288 -14.85 9.58 4.53
N ALA A 289 -14.64 9.20 3.27
CA ALA A 289 -15.71 8.69 2.40
C ALA A 289 -16.39 7.44 2.98
N THR A 290 -15.63 6.55 3.61
CA THR A 290 -16.16 5.36 4.31
C THR A 290 -17.04 5.78 5.49
N ALA A 291 -16.56 6.68 6.35
CA ALA A 291 -17.34 7.18 7.50
C ALA A 291 -18.66 7.84 7.05
N LEU A 292 -18.60 8.65 5.99
CA LEU A 292 -19.77 9.31 5.42
C LEU A 292 -20.77 8.32 4.81
N ALA A 293 -20.30 7.29 4.11
CA ALA A 293 -21.17 6.23 3.60
C ALA A 293 -21.88 5.46 4.73
N HIS A 294 -21.22 5.30 5.89
CA HIS A 294 -21.86 4.74 7.09
C HIS A 294 -22.95 5.65 7.67
N ILE A 295 -22.73 6.97 7.69
CA ILE A 295 -23.73 7.96 8.10
C ILE A 295 -24.94 7.91 7.15
N GLU A 296 -24.72 7.96 5.84
CA GLU A 296 -25.78 7.86 4.84
C GLU A 296 -26.57 6.55 4.97
N GLY A 297 -25.87 5.42 5.16
CA GLY A 297 -26.50 4.13 5.38
C GLY A 297 -27.36 4.08 6.65
N PHE A 298 -26.92 4.74 7.72
CA PHE A 298 -27.69 4.83 8.97
C PHE A 298 -28.97 5.66 8.77
N VAL A 299 -28.88 6.82 8.13
CA VAL A 299 -30.03 7.67 7.78
C VAL A 299 -31.02 6.90 6.92
N ASP A 300 -30.55 6.19 5.89
CA ASP A 300 -31.39 5.40 5.00
C ASP A 300 -32.15 4.24 5.67
N GLU A 301 -31.55 3.67 6.71
CA GLU A 301 -32.13 2.55 7.45
C GLU A 301 -33.11 3.02 8.52
N HIS A 302 -32.79 4.10 9.25
CA HIS A 302 -33.50 4.49 10.47
C HIS A 302 -34.34 5.76 10.35
N LEU A 303 -34.10 6.62 9.35
CA LEU A 303 -34.73 7.92 9.15
C LEU A 303 -35.48 7.97 7.81
N ARG A 304 -36.53 7.15 7.68
CA ARG A 304 -37.48 7.19 6.57
C ARG A 304 -38.76 7.91 6.98
N ASP A 305 -39.34 8.66 6.04
CA ASP A 305 -40.70 9.20 6.16
C ASP A 305 -41.71 8.04 6.38
N PRO A 306 -42.83 8.24 7.11
CA PRO A 306 -43.92 7.26 7.24
C PRO A 306 -44.44 6.64 5.92
N MET A 307 -44.21 7.26 4.76
CA MET A 307 -44.50 6.68 3.43
C MET A 307 -43.34 5.88 2.81
N GLY A 308 -42.25 5.67 3.56
CA GLY A 308 -41.06 4.93 3.13
C GLY A 308 -40.10 5.73 2.24
N GLY A 309 -40.35 7.03 2.03
CA GLY A 309 -39.46 7.95 1.34
C GLY A 309 -38.25 8.34 2.20
N ARG A 310 -37.12 8.67 1.56
CA ARG A 310 -35.97 9.27 2.25
C ARG A 310 -36.35 10.68 2.72
N VAL A 311 -35.99 11.05 3.94
CA VAL A 311 -36.11 12.44 4.41
C VAL A 311 -35.14 13.29 3.59
N THR A 312 -35.64 13.99 2.57
CA THR A 312 -34.87 15.02 1.88
C THR A 312 -35.10 16.35 2.58
N PRO A 313 -34.08 17.21 2.72
CA PRO A 313 -34.24 18.56 3.28
C PRO A 313 -35.17 19.45 2.43
N ALA A 314 -35.55 19.02 1.21
CA ALA A 314 -36.64 19.62 0.44
C ALA A 314 -38.02 19.52 1.13
N ALA A 315 -38.17 18.65 2.13
CA ALA A 315 -39.34 18.62 3.02
C ALA A 315 -39.27 19.68 4.14
N LEU A 316 -38.11 20.33 4.34
CA LEU A 316 -37.87 21.37 5.34
C LEU A 316 -37.85 22.79 4.74
N ASP A 317 -37.49 22.94 3.46
CA ASP A 317 -37.69 24.17 2.69
C ASP A 317 -38.09 23.81 1.25
N GLY A 318 -39.31 24.17 0.85
CA GLY A 318 -39.96 23.74 -0.40
C GLY A 318 -39.29 24.22 -1.69
N ALA A 319 -38.11 23.67 -2.02
CA ALA A 319 -37.42 23.89 -3.28
C ALA A 319 -36.82 22.58 -3.79
N ASP A 320 -37.55 21.92 -4.68
CA ASP A 320 -37.02 20.89 -5.58
C ASP A 320 -35.87 21.50 -6.40
N ARG A 321 -34.65 21.01 -6.19
CA ARG A 321 -33.54 21.21 -7.12
C ARG A 321 -33.14 19.87 -7.67
N ASP A 322 -33.74 19.55 -8.82
CA ASP A 322 -33.36 18.45 -9.69
C ASP A 322 -31.86 18.50 -9.98
N GLY A 323 -31.18 17.38 -9.74
CA GLY A 323 -30.11 16.94 -10.64
C GLY A 323 -28.65 17.14 -10.21
N ASP A 324 -28.31 17.34 -8.94
CA ASP A 324 -26.91 17.31 -8.52
C ASP A 324 -26.59 16.11 -7.59
N VAL A 325 -25.75 15.21 -8.09
CA VAL A 325 -25.28 14.02 -7.36
C VAL A 325 -24.24 14.40 -6.30
N GLY A 326 -23.75 15.65 -6.31
CA GLY A 326 -22.73 16.17 -5.39
C GLY A 326 -23.22 16.70 -4.03
N SER A 327 -24.53 16.88 -3.81
CA SER A 327 -25.07 17.57 -2.61
C SER A 327 -25.72 16.65 -1.56
N ARG A 328 -25.39 15.35 -1.55
CA ARG A 328 -26.02 14.33 -0.69
C ARG A 328 -25.55 14.37 0.77
N LEU A 329 -24.33 14.86 1.01
CA LEU A 329 -23.71 14.90 2.33
C LEU A 329 -24.36 15.90 3.30
N PRO A 330 -24.56 17.18 2.91
CA PRO A 330 -25.22 18.16 3.77
C PRO A 330 -26.64 17.70 4.16
N SER A 331 -27.36 17.06 3.23
CA SER A 331 -28.70 16.54 3.50
C SER A 331 -28.74 15.38 4.49
N ALA A 332 -27.69 14.55 4.54
CA ALA A 332 -27.66 13.41 5.46
C ALA A 332 -27.36 13.84 6.91
N ILE A 333 -26.44 14.80 7.09
CA ILE A 333 -26.13 15.37 8.40
C ILE A 333 -27.30 16.23 8.90
N ASP A 334 -27.90 17.04 8.03
CA ASP A 334 -29.08 17.86 8.35
C ASP A 334 -30.30 17.01 8.75
N ALA A 335 -30.50 15.86 8.08
CA ALA A 335 -31.52 14.88 8.46
C ALA A 335 -31.34 14.30 9.87
N LEU A 336 -30.12 14.32 10.44
CA LEU A 336 -29.87 13.91 11.82
C LEU A 336 -30.25 15.00 12.84
N TYR A 337 -30.27 16.28 12.43
CA TYR A 337 -30.69 17.40 13.26
C TYR A 337 -32.21 17.58 13.31
N HIS A 338 -32.87 17.36 12.18
CA HIS A 338 -34.26 17.75 11.98
C HIS A 338 -35.09 16.57 11.46
N ASP A 339 -35.37 15.59 12.33
CA ASP A 339 -36.37 14.54 12.03
C ASP A 339 -37.79 15.07 12.32
N PRO A 340 -38.63 15.36 11.31
CA PRO A 340 -39.98 15.87 11.53
C PRO A 340 -40.90 14.84 12.20
N SER A 341 -40.52 13.57 12.23
CA SER A 341 -41.32 12.48 12.78
C SER A 341 -41.03 12.17 14.26
N ARG A 342 -39.98 12.77 14.85
CA ARG A 342 -39.57 12.54 16.24
C ARG A 342 -39.26 13.84 16.99
N PRO A 343 -39.72 13.99 18.24
CA PRO A 343 -39.42 15.19 19.03
C PRO A 343 -37.97 15.25 19.54
N ASP A 344 -37.30 14.09 19.66
CA ASP A 344 -35.90 13.99 20.08
C ASP A 344 -35.03 13.48 18.91
N PRO A 345 -33.86 14.10 18.64
CA PRO A 345 -32.97 13.68 17.56
C PRO A 345 -32.36 12.29 17.85
N PRO A 346 -32.03 11.51 16.79
CA PRO A 346 -31.47 10.17 16.93
C PRO A 346 -30.06 10.16 17.53
N LEU A 347 -29.34 11.27 17.43
CA LEU A 347 -28.01 11.48 18.01
C LEU A 347 -28.02 12.75 18.87
N PRO A 348 -27.21 12.81 19.94
CA PRO A 348 -27.03 14.04 20.70
C PRO A 348 -26.51 15.17 19.80
N HIS A 349 -27.05 16.38 19.92
CA HIS A 349 -26.55 17.55 19.18
C HIS A 349 -25.05 17.81 19.41
N ALA A 350 -24.53 17.45 20.59
CA ALA A 350 -23.09 17.53 20.87
C ALA A 350 -22.25 16.60 19.98
N THR A 351 -22.77 15.40 19.66
CA THR A 351 -22.12 14.44 18.76
C THR A 351 -22.13 14.95 17.32
N LEU A 352 -23.26 15.48 16.84
CA LEU A 352 -23.38 16.05 15.50
C LEU A 352 -22.47 17.27 15.31
N ALA A 353 -22.47 18.19 16.28
CA ALA A 353 -21.56 19.34 16.27
C ALA A 353 -20.08 18.94 16.37
N ALA A 354 -19.76 17.76 16.90
CA ALA A 354 -18.41 17.21 16.89
C ALA A 354 -18.04 16.65 15.50
N VAL A 355 -18.96 15.93 14.85
CA VAL A 355 -18.79 15.42 13.47
C VAL A 355 -18.58 16.58 12.49
N GLU A 356 -19.40 17.63 12.55
CA GLU A 356 -19.25 18.82 11.69
C GLU A 356 -17.91 19.52 11.92
N ARG A 357 -17.52 19.74 13.17
CA ARG A 357 -16.23 20.36 13.51
C ARG A 357 -15.04 19.54 13.01
N ASP A 358 -15.13 18.22 13.09
CA ASP A 358 -14.08 17.32 12.61
C ASP A 358 -13.99 17.35 11.07
N LEU A 359 -15.13 17.41 10.37
CA LEU A 359 -15.18 17.59 8.91
C LEU A 359 -14.57 18.93 8.48
N ASP A 360 -14.92 20.04 9.13
CA ASP A 360 -14.35 21.36 8.86
C ASP A 360 -12.82 21.34 9.07
N SER A 361 -12.35 20.76 10.18
CA SER A 361 -10.92 20.61 10.47
C SER A 361 -10.21 19.72 9.43
N LEU A 362 -10.87 18.67 8.92
CA LEU A 362 -10.32 17.83 7.86
C LEU A 362 -10.21 18.58 6.53
N GLU A 363 -11.24 19.37 6.17
CA GLU A 363 -11.23 20.21 4.98
C GLU A 363 -10.08 21.23 5.02
N GLU A 364 -9.93 21.97 6.12
CA GLU A 364 -8.83 22.92 6.32
C GLU A 364 -7.46 22.26 6.14
N ARG A 365 -7.30 21.02 6.63
CA ARG A 365 -6.04 20.24 6.49
C ARG A 365 -5.81 19.79 5.05
N PHE A 366 -6.85 19.42 4.29
CA PHE A 366 -6.72 19.10 2.87
C PHE A 366 -6.29 20.34 2.06
N VAL A 367 -6.90 21.50 2.33
CA VAL A 367 -6.52 22.77 1.69
C VAL A 367 -5.08 23.13 2.03
N THR A 368 -4.70 23.07 3.31
CA THR A 368 -3.32 23.33 3.76
C THR A 368 -2.33 22.37 3.09
N LEU A 369 -2.70 21.10 2.92
CA LEU A 369 -1.86 20.13 2.23
C LEU A 369 -1.66 20.51 0.74
N ALA A 370 -2.72 20.94 0.06
CA ALA A 370 -2.63 21.38 -1.33
C ALA A 370 -1.70 22.59 -1.48
N GLU A 371 -1.80 23.59 -0.59
CA GLU A 371 -0.93 24.77 -0.58
C GLU A 371 0.55 24.42 -0.32
N THR A 372 0.80 23.53 0.64
CA THR A 372 2.17 23.11 0.99
C THR A 372 2.81 22.26 -0.13
N LEU A 373 2.02 21.43 -0.81
CA LEU A 373 2.48 20.70 -1.99
C LEU A 373 2.78 21.63 -3.17
N TRP A 374 1.95 22.66 -3.38
CA TRP A 374 2.13 23.64 -4.45
C TRP A 374 3.36 24.54 -4.23
N SER A 375 3.56 25.01 -2.99
CA SER A 375 4.72 25.83 -2.60
C SER A 375 6.03 25.03 -2.56
N GLY A 376 5.97 23.70 -2.57
CA GLY A 376 7.14 22.82 -2.59
C GLY A 376 7.79 22.60 -1.22
N ASP A 377 7.16 23.03 -0.12
CA ASP A 377 7.61 22.68 1.23
C ASP A 377 7.20 21.24 1.57
N LEU A 378 8.02 20.30 1.12
CA LEU A 378 7.80 18.87 1.33
C LEU A 378 7.92 18.45 2.80
N GLY A 379 8.65 19.22 3.61
CA GLY A 379 8.77 18.99 5.04
C GLY A 379 7.46 19.32 5.77
N GLN A 380 6.84 20.45 5.45
CA GLN A 380 5.52 20.81 5.95
C GLN A 380 4.43 19.88 5.38
N ALA A 381 4.45 19.59 4.08
CA ALA A 381 3.51 18.66 3.46
C ALA A 381 3.55 17.27 4.12
N HIS A 382 4.74 16.80 4.53
CA HIS A 382 4.86 15.56 5.30
C HIS A 382 4.14 15.64 6.65
N ARG A 383 4.33 16.73 7.42
CA ARG A 383 3.69 16.90 8.74
C ARG A 383 2.18 17.03 8.62
N VAL A 384 1.70 17.85 7.67
CA VAL A 384 0.28 18.07 7.44
C VAL A 384 -0.40 16.78 6.97
N SER A 385 0.18 16.08 5.98
CA SER A 385 -0.37 14.80 5.49
C SER A 385 -0.37 13.70 6.55
N ALA A 386 0.63 13.64 7.42
CA ALA A 386 0.64 12.70 8.54
C ALA A 386 -0.48 13.02 9.55
N SER A 387 -0.62 14.29 9.93
CA SER A 387 -1.66 14.74 10.85
C SER A 387 -3.07 14.59 10.28
N LEU A 388 -3.25 14.86 8.99
CA LEU A 388 -4.48 14.64 8.23
C LEU A 388 -4.91 13.17 8.27
N LEU A 389 -3.99 12.24 7.98
CA LEU A 389 -4.30 10.83 8.02
C LEU A 389 -4.70 10.37 9.44
N THR A 390 -3.98 10.83 10.46
CA THR A 390 -4.33 10.55 11.86
C THR A 390 -5.72 11.06 12.21
N ALA A 391 -6.05 12.30 11.83
CA ALA A 391 -7.36 12.90 12.05
C ALA A 391 -8.48 12.15 11.31
N ALA A 392 -8.23 11.73 10.07
CA ALA A 392 -9.21 10.96 9.28
C ALA A 392 -9.49 9.58 9.88
N ILE A 393 -8.46 8.90 10.40
CA ILE A 393 -8.62 7.62 11.11
C ILE A 393 -9.40 7.80 12.42
N SER A 394 -9.11 8.85 13.19
CA SER A 394 -9.86 9.11 14.43
C SER A 394 -11.32 9.47 14.13
N PHE A 395 -11.56 10.27 13.09
CA PHE A 395 -12.90 10.64 12.65
C PHE A 395 -13.70 9.42 12.21
N GLU A 396 -13.13 8.55 11.36
CA GLU A 396 -13.79 7.31 10.92
C GLU A 396 -14.20 6.46 12.12
N ARG A 397 -13.29 6.25 13.07
CA ARG A 397 -13.58 5.45 14.28
C ARG A 397 -14.67 6.10 15.13
N TYR A 398 -14.53 7.38 15.44
CA TYR A 398 -15.50 8.11 16.25
C TYR A 398 -16.90 8.09 15.64
N ALA A 399 -17.01 8.38 14.34
CA ALA A 399 -18.29 8.39 13.63
C ALA A 399 -18.94 6.99 13.62
N ILE A 400 -18.17 5.93 13.32
CA ILE A 400 -18.69 4.57 13.29
C ILE A 400 -19.12 4.11 14.69
N ASP A 401 -18.29 4.34 15.72
CA ASP A 401 -18.58 3.94 17.10
C ASP A 401 -19.85 4.62 17.64
N GLU A 402 -20.04 5.92 17.36
CA GLU A 402 -21.25 6.66 17.74
C GLU A 402 -22.50 6.16 16.99
N LEU A 403 -22.39 5.87 15.69
CA LEU A 403 -23.49 5.30 14.91
C LEU A 403 -23.89 3.91 15.40
N ASP A 404 -22.92 3.06 15.74
CA ASP A 404 -23.19 1.72 16.26
C ASP A 404 -23.78 1.77 17.67
N ALA A 405 -23.33 2.71 18.51
CA ALA A 405 -23.97 3.00 19.79
C ALA A 405 -25.43 3.42 19.60
N ALA A 406 -25.72 4.31 18.64
CA ALA A 406 -27.08 4.72 18.33
C ALA A 406 -27.93 3.57 17.80
N ARG A 407 -27.42 2.74 16.89
CA ARG A 407 -28.10 1.52 16.40
C ARG A 407 -28.51 0.58 17.53
N SER A 408 -27.62 0.39 18.51
CA SER A 408 -27.92 -0.47 19.66
C SER A 408 -29.09 0.05 20.50
N GLN A 409 -29.25 1.38 20.60
CA GLN A 409 -30.40 2.00 21.26
C GLN A 409 -31.70 1.80 20.47
N PHE A 410 -31.65 1.86 19.13
CA PHE A 410 -32.82 1.57 18.29
C PHE A 410 -33.27 0.11 18.33
N MET A 411 -32.35 -0.84 18.60
CA MET A 411 -32.65 -2.27 18.72
C MET A 411 -33.25 -2.66 20.08
N CYS A 412 -33.03 -1.88 21.15
CA CYS A 412 -33.54 -2.20 22.50
C CYS A 412 -35.03 -1.92 22.71
N CYS A 413 -35.70 -1.25 21.78
CA CYS A 413 -37.13 -1.01 21.82
C CYS A 413 -37.89 -2.03 20.96
N GLU A 414 -37.88 -3.31 21.34
CA GLU A 414 -38.96 -4.21 20.92
C GLU A 414 -40.27 -3.68 21.50
N LEU A 415 -41.07 -3.02 20.66
CA LEU A 415 -42.47 -2.71 20.94
C LEU A 415 -43.21 -4.05 21.16
N ARG A 416 -43.25 -4.50 22.42
CA ARG A 416 -44.32 -5.39 22.88
C ARG A 416 -45.62 -4.62 22.72
N ARG A 417 -46.25 -4.71 21.55
CA ARG A 417 -47.67 -4.40 21.42
C ARG A 417 -48.38 -5.30 22.42
N ALA A 418 -48.80 -4.73 23.54
CA ALA A 418 -49.85 -5.34 24.32
C ALA A 418 -51.01 -5.52 23.35
N ARG A 419 -51.30 -6.78 22.98
CA ARG A 419 -52.53 -7.08 22.25
C ARG A 419 -53.65 -6.40 23.05
N PRO A 420 -54.51 -5.58 22.43
CA PRO A 420 -55.65 -5.05 23.16
C PRO A 420 -56.37 -6.24 23.76
N ALA A 421 -56.64 -6.18 25.06
CA ALA A 421 -57.41 -7.19 25.77
C ALA A 421 -58.65 -7.46 24.92
N ALA A 422 -58.84 -8.74 24.57
CA ALA A 422 -59.92 -9.17 23.71
C ALA A 422 -61.22 -8.50 24.16
N PHE A 423 -61.80 -7.68 23.28
CA PHE A 423 -63.14 -7.15 23.48
C PHE A 423 -64.07 -8.36 23.51
N GLY A 424 -64.52 -8.69 24.72
CA GLY A 424 -65.40 -9.82 24.96
C GLY A 424 -66.76 -9.60 24.29
N GLY A 425 -67.26 -10.66 23.66
CA GLY A 425 -68.67 -10.84 23.37
C GLY A 425 -69.17 -10.25 22.03
N HIS A 426 -69.88 -11.10 21.28
CA HIS A 426 -70.76 -10.77 20.14
C HIS A 426 -70.22 -10.88 18.70
N GLY A 427 -69.05 -11.51 18.47
CA GLY A 427 -68.59 -11.82 17.11
C GLY A 427 -69.06 -13.17 16.52
N VAL A 428 -69.61 -14.08 17.33
CA VAL A 428 -69.83 -15.49 16.92
C VAL A 428 -71.19 -15.73 16.26
N ALA A 429 -72.13 -14.78 16.34
CA ALA A 429 -73.47 -14.96 15.77
C ALA A 429 -73.55 -14.66 14.26
N LEU A 430 -72.67 -13.81 13.71
CA LEU A 430 -72.73 -13.41 12.29
C LEU A 430 -72.00 -14.41 11.36
N GLY A 431 -70.96 -15.09 11.84
CA GLY A 431 -70.23 -16.10 11.05
C GLY A 431 -71.04 -17.36 10.76
N ALA A 432 -71.90 -17.79 11.69
CA ALA A 432 -72.73 -18.97 11.52
C ALA A 432 -73.86 -18.75 10.48
N ILE A 433 -74.41 -17.54 10.40
CA ILE A 433 -75.45 -17.19 9.44
C ILE A 433 -74.86 -17.09 8.03
N ALA A 434 -73.67 -16.50 7.87
CA ALA A 434 -73.00 -16.42 6.57
C ALA A 434 -72.62 -17.82 6.03
N ALA A 435 -72.16 -18.73 6.89
CA ALA A 435 -71.85 -20.11 6.49
C ALA A 435 -73.09 -20.92 6.09
N ALA A 436 -74.23 -20.73 6.79
CA ALA A 436 -75.49 -21.39 6.46
C ALA A 436 -76.09 -20.92 5.13
N VAL A 437 -75.98 -19.61 4.82
CA VAL A 437 -76.43 -19.05 3.54
C VAL A 437 -75.56 -19.53 2.38
N LEU A 438 -74.24 -19.62 2.57
CA LEU A 438 -73.31 -20.16 1.56
C LEU A 438 -73.53 -21.65 1.29
N LEU A 439 -73.82 -22.45 2.33
CA LEU A 439 -74.14 -23.87 2.18
C LEU A 439 -75.50 -24.10 1.50
N ALA A 440 -76.50 -23.28 1.80
CA ALA A 440 -77.81 -23.34 1.13
C ALA A 440 -77.73 -22.92 -0.35
N ALA A 441 -76.96 -21.88 -0.67
CA ALA A 441 -76.71 -21.46 -2.05
C ALA A 441 -75.93 -22.52 -2.85
N TYR A 442 -74.95 -23.18 -2.21
CA TYR A 442 -74.18 -24.26 -2.84
C TYR A 442 -75.04 -25.52 -3.13
N ALA A 443 -76.03 -25.82 -2.28
CA ALA A 443 -76.95 -26.94 -2.49
C ALA A 443 -77.98 -26.68 -3.60
N LEU A 444 -78.36 -25.41 -3.84
CA LEU A 444 -79.29 -25.02 -4.91
C LEU A 444 -78.64 -24.92 -6.29
N LEU A 445 -77.33 -24.68 -6.37
CA LEU A 445 -76.57 -24.65 -7.63
C LEU A 445 -76.15 -26.04 -8.16
N ARG A 446 -76.49 -27.12 -7.44
CA ARG A 446 -76.11 -28.49 -7.78
C ARG A 446 -77.29 -29.40 -8.15
N LYS A 447 -78.45 -28.83 -8.49
CA LYS A 447 -79.59 -29.53 -9.10
C LYS A 447 -79.89 -29.00 -10.49
#